data_AF-A0A380P7N4-F1
#
_entry.id   AF-A0A380P7N4-F1
#
_cell.length_a   1.000
_cell.length_b   1.000
_cell.length_c   1.000
_cell.angle_alpha   90.00
_cell.angle_beta   90.00
_cell.angle_gamma   90.00
#
_symmetry.space_group_name_H-M   'P 1'
#
loop_
_entity.id
_entity.type
_entity.pdbx_description
1 polymer ?
#
loop_
_entity_poly.entity_id
_entity_poly.type
_entity_poly.pdbx_seq_one_letter_code
_entity_poly.pdbx_strand_id
1 'polypeptide(L)'
;MNQKVGLTLNWQALQNQVSQLLPEPTQRLMKSLKYVNEPQPIQPALVTDLFGTDLKASVSRLQSYARNPYEFFLQYGLRLRDREVMDLTPAEKGTYMHALFEGVFNALIQEIRFWDN
;
A
#
# COMPACT_ATOMS: atom_id res chain seq x y z
N MET A 1 14.35 -20.41 16.34
CA MET A 1 15.63 -20.33 17.08
C MET A 1 16.70 -19.76 16.14
N ASN A 2 16.96 -18.45 16.19
CA ASN A 2 18.05 -17.83 15.42
C ASN A 2 19.15 -17.46 16.42
N GLN A 3 20.11 -18.35 16.62
CA GLN A 3 21.28 -18.05 17.46
C GLN A 3 22.19 -17.10 16.69
N LYS A 4 22.35 -15.87 17.23
CA LYS A 4 23.33 -14.90 16.75
C LYS A 4 24.72 -15.48 17.03
N VAL A 5 25.37 -16.04 16.01
CA VAL A 5 26.77 -16.47 16.10
C VAL A 5 27.62 -15.22 16.36
N GLY A 6 28.33 -15.19 17.48
CA GLY A 6 29.25 -14.10 17.80
C GLY A 6 30.40 -14.03 16.80
N LEU A 7 30.81 -12.83 16.40
CA LEU A 7 31.94 -12.63 15.50
C LEU A 7 33.22 -13.24 16.11
N THR A 8 34.02 -13.93 15.30
CA THR A 8 35.31 -14.48 15.75
C THR A 8 36.28 -13.34 16.09
N LEU A 9 37.33 -13.63 16.86
CA LEU A 9 38.32 -12.64 17.29
C LEU A 9 38.95 -11.86 16.12
N ASN A 10 39.23 -12.53 15.01
CA ASN A 10 39.78 -11.89 13.81
C ASN A 10 38.80 -10.90 13.17
N TRP A 11 37.50 -11.23 13.17
CA TRP A 11 36.45 -10.36 12.65
C TRP A 11 36.21 -9.15 13.55
N GLN A 12 36.32 -9.31 14.87
CA GLN A 12 36.24 -8.18 15.81
C GLN A 12 37.42 -7.22 15.64
N ALA A 13 38.64 -7.76 15.49
CA ALA A 13 39.84 -6.96 15.25
C ALA A 13 39.74 -6.15 13.95
N LEU A 14 39.28 -6.79 12.86
CA LEU A 14 39.04 -6.13 11.59
C LEU A 14 37.98 -5.05 11.70
N GLN A 15 36.85 -5.33 12.36
CA GLN A 15 35.78 -4.36 12.57
C GLN A 15 36.30 -3.13 13.33
N ASN A 16 37.10 -3.31 14.37
CA ASN A 16 37.69 -2.21 15.14
C ASN A 16 38.62 -1.36 14.27
N GLN A 17 39.47 -2.00 13.45
CA GLN A 17 40.41 -1.30 12.58
C GLN A 17 39.68 -0.51 11.47
N VAL A 18 38.68 -1.11 10.84
CA VAL A 18 37.87 -0.45 9.80
C VAL A 18 37.01 0.66 10.39
N SER A 19 36.53 0.52 11.63
CA SER A 19 35.78 1.58 12.34
C SER A 19 36.63 2.83 12.61
N GLN A 20 37.96 2.68 12.79
CA GLN A 20 38.87 3.80 12.98
C GLN A 20 39.24 4.49 11.66
N LEU A 21 39.42 3.71 10.59
CA LEU A 21 39.80 4.23 9.27
C LEU A 21 38.61 4.87 8.53
N LEU A 22 37.41 4.28 8.66
CA LEU A 22 36.20 4.68 7.94
C LEU A 22 34.98 4.69 8.89
N PRO A 23 34.91 5.65 9.85
CA PRO A 23 33.88 5.65 10.88
C PRO A 23 32.46 5.77 10.31
N GLU A 24 32.21 6.72 9.41
CA GLU A 24 30.88 6.96 8.83
C GLU A 24 30.34 5.76 8.02
N PRO A 25 31.07 5.21 7.02
CA PRO A 25 30.63 4.03 6.29
C PRO A 25 30.40 2.82 7.20
N THR A 26 31.31 2.61 8.16
CA THR A 26 31.23 1.47 9.08
C THR A 26 30.01 1.58 9.98
N GLN A 27 29.71 2.77 10.51
CA GLN A 27 28.49 2.97 11.31
C GLN A 27 27.21 2.69 10.51
N ARG A 28 27.14 3.11 9.24
CA ARG A 28 25.98 2.82 8.38
C ARG A 28 25.83 1.32 8.12
N LEU A 29 26.92 0.65 7.78
CA LEU A 29 26.93 -0.81 7.55
C LEU A 29 26.52 -1.58 8.82
N MET A 30 27.04 -1.19 9.98
CA MET A 30 26.69 -1.85 11.24
C MET A 30 25.23 -1.60 11.65
N LYS A 31 24.69 -0.42 11.33
CA LYS A 31 23.26 -0.12 11.52
C LYS A 31 22.38 -0.97 10.59
N SER A 32 22.79 -1.19 9.33
CA SER A 32 22.00 -1.98 8.38
C SER A 32 21.87 -3.45 8.78
N LEU A 33 22.88 -4.03 9.44
CA LEU A 33 22.82 -5.40 9.98
C LEU A 33 21.72 -5.60 11.04
N LYS A 34 21.26 -4.52 11.68
CA LYS A 34 20.20 -4.55 12.70
C LYS A 34 18.88 -3.98 12.18
N TYR A 35 18.85 -3.44 10.97
CA TYR A 35 17.67 -2.81 10.42
C TYR A 35 16.62 -3.85 10.06
N VAL A 36 15.38 -3.61 10.47
CA VAL A 36 14.21 -4.37 10.05
C VAL A 36 13.14 -3.36 9.67
N ASN A 37 12.49 -3.58 8.54
CA ASN A 37 11.38 -2.74 8.07
C ASN A 37 10.09 -3.12 8.79
N GLU A 38 10.02 -2.88 10.10
CA GLU A 38 8.84 -3.13 10.93
C GLU A 38 8.02 -1.85 11.07
N PRO A 39 6.77 -1.83 10.59
CA PRO A 39 5.89 -0.68 10.75
C PRO A 39 5.52 -0.48 12.21
N GLN A 40 5.46 0.78 12.65
CA GLN A 40 5.04 1.12 14.00
C GLN A 40 3.55 1.47 14.06
N PRO A 41 2.86 1.17 15.18
CA PRO A 41 1.47 1.56 15.36
C PRO A 41 1.27 3.07 15.25
N ILE A 42 0.21 3.47 14.58
CA ILE A 42 -0.18 4.88 14.44
C ILE A 42 -0.78 5.36 15.75
N GLN A 43 -0.43 6.56 16.19
CA GLN A 43 -1.00 7.16 17.39
C GLN A 43 -2.51 7.38 17.24
N PRO A 44 -3.34 7.14 18.27
CA PRO A 44 -4.81 7.25 18.16
C PRO A 44 -5.31 8.60 17.65
N ALA A 45 -4.64 9.70 18.04
CA ALA A 45 -4.95 11.04 17.56
C ALA A 45 -4.81 11.12 16.02
N LEU A 46 -3.69 10.62 15.49
CA LEU A 46 -3.40 10.63 14.06
C LEU A 46 -4.32 9.71 13.26
N VAL A 47 -4.78 8.59 13.85
CA VAL A 47 -5.80 7.73 13.22
C VAL A 47 -7.09 8.52 12.97
N THR A 48 -7.52 9.32 13.94
CA THR A 48 -8.73 10.15 13.83
C THR A 48 -8.56 11.22 12.75
N ASP A 49 -7.39 11.84 12.67
CA ASP A 49 -7.10 12.85 11.63
C ASP A 49 -7.06 12.25 10.21
N LEU A 50 -6.52 11.04 10.07
CA LEU A 50 -6.39 10.36 8.77
C LEU A 50 -7.74 9.82 8.26
N PHE A 51 -8.53 9.22 9.15
CA PHE A 51 -9.72 8.43 8.75
C PHE A 51 -11.05 9.06 9.17
N GLY A 52 -11.05 10.05 10.06
CA GLY A 52 -12.25 10.65 10.65
C GLY A 52 -12.85 9.79 11.77
N THR A 53 -13.97 10.26 12.32
CA THR A 53 -14.71 9.57 13.40
C THR A 53 -15.76 8.59 12.87
N ASP A 54 -16.29 8.83 11.68
CA ASP A 54 -17.35 8.02 11.09
C ASP A 54 -16.78 7.04 10.05
N LEU A 55 -16.88 5.74 10.33
CA LEU A 55 -16.42 4.70 9.42
C LEU A 55 -17.42 4.50 8.27
N LYS A 56 -17.29 5.32 7.22
CA LYS A 56 -17.96 5.09 5.93
C LYS A 56 -17.08 4.17 5.07
N ALA A 57 -17.28 2.86 5.19
CA ALA A 57 -16.50 1.84 4.48
C ALA A 57 -17.36 0.98 3.54
N SER A 58 -16.88 0.79 2.32
CA SER A 58 -17.41 -0.21 1.39
C SER A 58 -16.80 -1.59 1.67
N VAL A 59 -17.41 -2.65 1.12
CA VAL A 59 -16.87 -4.03 1.21
C VAL A 59 -15.44 -4.08 0.69
N SER A 60 -15.16 -3.45 -0.45
CA SER A 60 -13.81 -3.39 -1.03
C SER A 60 -12.81 -2.74 -0.09
N ARG A 61 -13.21 -1.67 0.62
CA ARG A 61 -12.35 -0.97 1.58
C ARG A 61 -12.00 -1.86 2.78
N LEU A 62 -12.95 -2.64 3.30
CA LEU A 62 -12.70 -3.61 4.37
C LEU A 62 -11.81 -4.77 3.89
N GLN A 63 -12.05 -5.26 2.68
CA GLN A 63 -11.23 -6.32 2.07
C GLN A 63 -9.78 -5.87 1.86
N SER A 64 -9.55 -4.62 1.44
CA SER A 64 -8.19 -4.07 1.33
C SER A 64 -7.46 -4.10 2.68
N TYR A 65 -8.10 -3.65 3.77
CA TYR A 65 -7.50 -3.70 5.10
C TYR A 65 -7.19 -5.12 5.55
N ALA A 66 -8.14 -6.04 5.38
CA ALA A 66 -7.96 -7.44 5.77
C ALA A 66 -6.84 -8.13 4.98
N ARG A 67 -6.63 -7.76 3.70
CA ARG A 67 -5.56 -8.28 2.86
C ARG A 67 -4.20 -7.70 3.26
N ASN A 68 -4.11 -6.38 3.40
CA ASN A 68 -2.86 -5.68 3.71
C ASN A 68 -3.14 -4.33 4.41
N PRO A 69 -2.96 -4.24 5.73
CA PRO A 69 -3.15 -3.00 6.48
C PRO A 69 -2.23 -1.86 6.04
N TYR A 70 -1.03 -2.17 5.56
CA TYR A 70 -0.06 -1.15 5.12
C TYR A 70 -0.50 -0.51 3.79
N GLU A 71 -0.91 -1.32 2.81
CA GLU A 71 -1.49 -0.82 1.55
C GLU A 71 -2.73 0.03 1.81
N PHE A 72 -3.60 -0.44 2.71
CA PHE A 72 -4.77 0.33 3.13
C PHE A 72 -4.40 1.69 3.71
N PHE A 73 -3.38 1.76 4.56
CA PHE A 73 -2.89 3.01 5.12
C PHE A 73 -2.37 3.96 4.03
N LEU A 74 -1.61 3.45 3.05
CA LEU A 74 -1.13 4.26 1.93
C LEU A 74 -2.28 4.81 1.08
N GLN A 75 -3.24 3.96 0.73
CA GLN A 75 -4.33 4.31 -0.19
C GLN A 75 -5.41 5.17 0.48
N TYR A 76 -5.84 4.84 1.70
CA TYR A 76 -6.98 5.48 2.36
C TYR A 76 -6.58 6.44 3.47
N GLY A 77 -5.41 6.26 4.08
CA GLY A 77 -4.86 7.16 5.09
C GLY A 77 -4.10 8.31 4.43
N LEU A 78 -3.00 7.99 3.75
CA LEU A 78 -2.15 8.99 3.07
C LEU A 78 -2.72 9.44 1.72
N ARG A 79 -3.70 8.73 1.18
CA ARG A 79 -4.37 9.05 -0.10
C ARG A 79 -3.39 9.11 -1.27
N LEU A 80 -2.40 8.22 -1.27
CA LEU A 80 -1.48 8.10 -2.39
C LEU A 80 -2.26 7.67 -3.63
N ARG A 81 -1.90 8.27 -4.77
CA ARG A 81 -2.43 7.93 -6.08
C ARG A 81 -1.26 7.65 -7.00
N ASP A 82 -1.43 6.61 -7.81
CA ASP A 82 -0.51 6.38 -8.90
C ASP A 82 -0.56 7.57 -9.87
N ARG A 83 0.55 7.79 -10.55
CA ARG A 83 0.63 8.83 -11.57
C ARG A 83 -0.35 8.47 -12.69
N GLU A 84 -1.21 9.42 -13.03
CA GLU A 84 -2.05 9.31 -14.22
C GLU A 84 -1.16 9.25 -15.47
N VAL A 85 -1.22 8.11 -16.14
CA VAL A 85 -0.68 7.90 -17.48
C VAL A 85 -1.86 7.81 -18.43
N MET A 86 -1.72 8.33 -19.64
CA MET A 86 -2.79 8.25 -20.65
C MET A 86 -2.83 6.82 -21.21
N ASP A 87 -3.44 5.91 -20.45
CA ASP A 87 -3.67 4.53 -20.84
C ASP A 87 -5.02 4.06 -20.28
N LEU A 88 -5.68 3.18 -21.03
CA LEU A 88 -6.96 2.59 -20.63
C LEU A 88 -6.72 1.38 -19.75
N THR A 89 -6.91 1.55 -18.45
CA THR A 89 -6.79 0.46 -17.48
C THR A 89 -7.86 -0.62 -17.70
N PRO A 90 -7.63 -1.86 -17.27
CA PRO A 90 -8.67 -2.90 -17.31
C PRO A 90 -9.97 -2.52 -16.59
N ALA A 91 -9.88 -1.79 -15.47
CA ALA A 91 -11.03 -1.33 -14.70
C ALA A 91 -11.85 -0.27 -15.45
N GLU A 92 -11.18 0.68 -16.11
CA GLU A 92 -11.85 1.71 -16.93
C GLU A 92 -12.53 1.09 -18.14
N LYS A 93 -11.90 0.10 -18.79
CA LYS A 93 -12.54 -0.66 -19.88
C LYS A 93 -13.80 -1.37 -19.40
N GLY A 94 -13.75 -2.03 -18.24
CA GLY A 94 -14.93 -2.65 -17.63
C GLY A 94 -16.05 -1.63 -17.34
N THR A 95 -15.69 -0.49 -16.76
CA THR A 95 -16.63 0.61 -16.47
C THR A 95 -17.30 1.13 -17.73
N TYR A 96 -16.52 1.34 -18.79
CA TYR A 96 -17.03 1.78 -20.09
C TYR A 96 -17.98 0.75 -20.70
N MET A 97 -17.64 -0.54 -20.64
CA MET A 97 -18.52 -1.60 -21.14
C MET A 97 -19.82 -1.70 -20.34
N HIS A 98 -19.76 -1.56 -19.01
CA HIS A 98 -20.97 -1.50 -18.18
C HIS A 98 -21.88 -0.34 -18.59
N ALA A 99 -21.33 0.86 -18.78
CA ALA A 99 -22.10 2.03 -19.20
C ALA A 99 -22.71 1.85 -20.59
N LEU A 100 -21.97 1.24 -21.54
CA LEU A 100 -22.49 0.93 -22.87
C LEU A 100 -23.67 -0.04 -22.79
N PHE A 101 -23.52 -1.13 -22.05
CA PHE A 101 -24.60 -2.10 -21.90
C PHE A 101 -25.82 -1.49 -21.25
N GLU A 102 -25.66 -0.71 -20.17
CA GLU A 102 -26.77 0.02 -19.56
C GLU A 102 -27.49 0.92 -20.57
N GLY A 103 -26.75 1.67 -21.38
CA GLY A 103 -27.32 2.52 -22.43
C GLY A 103 -28.13 1.74 -23.47
N VAL A 104 -27.57 0.63 -23.98
CA VAL A 104 -28.24 -0.23 -24.96
C VAL A 104 -29.49 -0.87 -24.37
N PHE A 105 -29.41 -1.44 -23.16
CA PHE A 105 -30.56 -2.06 -22.51
C PHE A 105 -31.67 -1.04 -22.24
N ASN A 106 -31.32 0.16 -21.77
CA ASN A 106 -32.30 1.21 -21.53
C ASN A 106 -33.01 1.63 -22.82
N ALA A 107 -32.28 1.76 -23.94
CA ALA A 107 -32.87 2.07 -25.24
C ALA A 107 -33.83 0.96 -25.72
N LEU A 108 -33.42 -0.31 -25.62
CA LEU A 108 -34.26 -1.45 -25.98
C LEU A 108 -35.53 -1.54 -25.14
N ILE A 109 -35.42 -1.30 -23.82
CA ILE A 109 -36.59 -1.30 -22.91
C ILE A 109 -37.57 -0.17 -23.28
N GLN A 110 -37.06 1.00 -23.67
CA GLN A 110 -37.92 2.10 -24.12
C GLN A 110 -38.66 1.78 -25.42
N GLU A 111 -37.98 1.15 -26.38
CA GLU A 111 -38.60 0.75 -27.65
C GLU A 111 -39.69 -0.31 -27.46
N ILE A 112 -39.46 -1.32 -26.59
CA ILE A 112 -40.46 -2.33 -26.26
C ILE A 112 -41.68 -1.69 -25.58
N ARG A 113 -41.47 -0.78 -24.62
CA ARG A 113 -42.59 -0.06 -23.97
C ARG A 113 -43.39 0.83 -24.92
N PHE A 114 -42.78 1.32 -26.00
CA PHE A 114 -43.48 2.11 -27.00
C PHE A 114 -44.46 1.25 -27.83
N TRP A 115 -44.13 -0.01 -28.10
CA TRP A 115 -44.99 -0.94 -28.85
C TRP A 115 -46.15 -1.55 -28.05
N ASP A 116 -46.11 -1.46 -26.72
CA ASP A 116 -47.18 -1.92 -25.81
C ASP A 116 -48.23 -0.82 -25.50
N ASN A 117 -48.09 0.39 -26.04
CA ASN A 117 -49.07 1.49 -25.95
C ASN A 117 -49.76 1.75 -27.30
#